data_AF-O18588-F1
#
_entry.id   AF-O18588-F1
#
_cell.length_a   1.000
_cell.length_b   1.000
_cell.length_c   1.000
_cell.angle_alpha   90.00
_cell.angle_beta   90.00
_cell.angle_gamma   90.00
#
_symmetry.space_group_name_H-M   'P 1'
#
loop_
_entity.id
_entity.type
_entity.pdbx_description
1 polymer ?
#
loop_
_entity_poly.entity_id
_entity_poly.type
_entity_poly.pdbx_seq_one_letter_code
_entity_poly.pdbx_strand_id
1 'polypeptide(L)'
;KEIHLTNRINACDMHLKRNEFDPFLKRIITGDEKWIVYNNVNRKRSWSKHGEPAQTTSKADIHQKKVMLSVWWDWKGVVYFELLPRNQTINSDVYCQQLDKLNAAIKEKRPELINRKGVIFHQDNARPHTSLMTRQKLGQLGWEVLMHPP
;
A
#
# COMPACT_ATOMS: atom_id res chain seq x y z
N LYS A 1 14.48 20.14 4.51
CA LYS A 1 15.14 18.85 4.83
C LYS A 1 15.08 18.58 6.33
N GLU A 2 15.51 19.51 7.16
CA GLU A 2 15.50 19.39 8.63
C GLU A 2 14.08 19.19 9.20
N ILE A 3 13.08 19.95 8.73
CA ILE A 3 11.67 19.81 9.15
C ILE A 3 11.12 18.40 8.93
N HIS A 4 11.39 17.78 7.77
CA HIS A 4 10.94 16.41 7.49
C HIS A 4 11.64 15.40 8.40
N LEU A 5 12.93 15.59 8.67
CA LEU A 5 13.67 14.74 9.59
C LEU A 5 13.10 14.82 11.01
N THR A 6 12.85 16.02 11.51
CA THR A 6 12.26 16.23 12.84
C THR A 6 10.88 15.58 12.95
N ASN A 7 10.02 15.75 11.94
CA ASN A 7 8.69 15.12 11.91
C ASN A 7 8.79 13.58 11.92
N ARG A 8 9.76 13.02 11.19
CA ARG A 8 10.02 11.58 11.17
C ARG A 8 10.48 11.07 12.54
N ILE A 9 11.41 11.76 13.18
CA ILE A 9 11.91 11.40 14.52
C ILE A 9 10.77 11.43 15.53
N ASN A 10 9.98 12.52 15.53
CA ASN A 10 8.86 12.68 16.46
C ASN A 10 7.79 11.60 16.27
N ALA A 11 7.39 11.31 15.03
CA ALA A 11 6.42 10.26 14.75
C ALA A 11 6.93 8.88 15.22
N CYS A 12 8.18 8.55 14.94
CA CYS A 12 8.79 7.29 15.40
C CYS A 12 8.82 7.19 16.93
N ASP A 13 9.25 8.24 17.63
CA ASP A 13 9.32 8.28 19.08
C ASP A 13 7.93 8.13 19.73
N MET A 14 6.92 8.82 19.20
CA MET A 14 5.54 8.68 19.63
C MET A 14 5.01 7.25 19.44
N HIS A 15 5.23 6.66 18.26
CA HIS A 15 4.78 5.30 17.97
C HIS A 15 5.49 4.26 18.82
N LEU A 16 6.79 4.44 19.08
CA LEU A 16 7.57 3.55 19.93
C LEU A 16 7.05 3.56 21.37
N LYS A 17 6.96 4.74 21.99
CA LYS A 17 6.44 4.91 23.35
C LYS A 17 5.03 4.37 23.51
N ARG A 18 4.17 4.63 22.52
CA ARG A 18 2.82 4.08 22.51
C ARG A 18 2.83 2.56 22.47
N ASN A 19 3.66 1.94 21.63
CA ASN A 19 3.71 0.49 21.50
C ASN A 19 4.31 -0.19 22.75
N GLU A 20 5.21 0.49 23.46
CA GLU A 20 5.73 0.02 24.75
C GLU A 20 4.63 0.00 25.83
N PHE A 21 3.75 1.01 25.84
CA PHE A 21 2.67 1.11 26.82
C PHE A 21 1.43 0.25 26.47
N ASP A 22 0.99 0.30 25.21
CA ASP A 22 -0.15 -0.47 24.67
C ASP A 22 0.23 -1.08 23.31
N PRO A 23 0.74 -2.33 23.30
CA PRO A 23 1.19 -2.99 22.08
C PRO A 23 0.12 -3.06 21.00
N PHE A 24 0.33 -2.33 19.90
CA PHE A 24 -0.71 -2.10 18.91
C PHE A 24 -0.40 -2.66 17.52
N LEU A 25 0.82 -3.14 17.27
CA LEU A 25 1.26 -3.64 15.96
C LEU A 25 0.34 -4.72 15.37
N LYS A 26 -0.22 -5.59 16.21
CA LYS A 26 -1.15 -6.66 15.78
C LYS A 26 -2.54 -6.16 15.37
N ARG A 27 -2.82 -4.86 15.55
CA ARG A 27 -4.05 -4.19 15.13
C ARG A 27 -3.88 -3.39 13.84
N ILE A 28 -2.65 -3.31 13.32
CA ILE A 28 -2.35 -2.51 12.14
C ILE A 28 -2.86 -3.23 10.89
N ILE A 29 -3.68 -2.51 10.12
CA ILE A 29 -3.93 -2.77 8.71
C ILE A 29 -3.16 -1.71 7.92
N THR A 30 -2.29 -2.15 7.02
CA THR A 30 -1.58 -1.23 6.10
C THR A 30 -1.95 -1.58 4.67
N GLY A 31 -1.90 -0.59 3.78
CA GLY A 31 -2.03 -0.82 2.34
C GLY A 31 -1.09 0.05 1.53
N ASP A 32 -0.86 -0.38 0.29
CA ASP A 32 -0.06 0.34 -0.69
C ASP A 32 -0.50 -0.03 -2.11
N GLU A 33 -0.12 0.84 -3.05
CA GLU A 33 -0.45 0.77 -4.46
C GLU A 33 0.81 0.55 -5.29
N LYS A 34 0.80 -0.48 -6.14
CA LYS A 34 1.95 -0.80 -7.00
C LYS A 34 1.55 -0.98 -8.45
N TRP A 35 2.25 -0.30 -9.35
CA TRP A 35 2.19 -0.61 -10.77
C TRP A 35 2.90 -1.93 -11.05
N ILE A 36 2.17 -2.89 -11.59
CA ILE A 36 2.67 -4.16 -12.10
C ILE A 36 2.71 -4.07 -13.62
N VAL A 37 3.89 -4.30 -14.18
CA VAL A 37 4.12 -4.25 -15.62
C VAL A 37 4.06 -5.66 -16.19
N TYR A 38 3.29 -5.85 -17.25
CA TYR A 38 3.33 -7.06 -18.06
C TYR A 38 4.59 -7.01 -18.92
N ASN A 39 5.68 -7.52 -18.36
CA ASN A 39 6.91 -7.69 -19.10
C ASN A 39 7.03 -9.14 -19.57
N ASN A 40 6.66 -9.39 -20.83
CA ASN A 40 6.90 -10.68 -21.48
C ASN A 40 8.34 -10.80 -22.05
N VAL A 41 9.20 -9.81 -21.82
CA VAL A 41 10.59 -9.85 -22.29
C VAL A 41 11.42 -10.68 -21.30
N ASN A 42 11.55 -11.97 -21.60
CA ASN A 42 12.51 -12.84 -20.94
C ASN A 42 13.90 -12.58 -21.50
N ARG A 43 14.71 -11.77 -20.80
CA ARG A 43 16.14 -11.63 -21.10
C ARG A 43 16.84 -12.92 -20.71
N LYS A 44 17.19 -13.75 -21.70
CA LYS A 44 18.04 -14.92 -21.47
C LYS A 44 19.48 -14.43 -21.26
N ARG A 45 20.11 -14.83 -20.15
CA ARG A 45 21.57 -14.70 -20.03
C ARG A 45 22.19 -15.69 -21.01
N SER A 46 22.97 -15.18 -21.95
CA SER A 46 23.81 -15.98 -22.84
C SER A 46 25.26 -15.87 -22.37
N TRP A 47 25.96 -17.01 -22.31
CA TRP A 47 27.42 -17.02 -22.25
C TRP A 47 27.95 -16.88 -23.66
N SER A 48 28.77 -15.85 -23.91
CA SER A 48 29.41 -15.61 -25.21
C SER A 48 30.93 -15.68 -25.03
N LYS A 49 31.67 -16.08 -26.08
CA LYS A 49 33.13 -16.12 -26.01
C LYS A 49 33.71 -14.71 -26.01
N HIS A 50 34.95 -14.58 -25.54
CA HIS A 50 35.66 -13.30 -25.53
C HIS A 50 35.78 -12.74 -26.95
N GLY A 51 35.20 -11.55 -27.18
CA GLY A 51 35.18 -10.88 -28.48
C GLY A 51 33.92 -11.11 -29.32
N GLU A 52 33.02 -12.01 -28.92
CA GLU A 52 31.73 -12.19 -29.61
C GLU A 52 30.68 -11.19 -29.10
N PRO A 53 29.84 -10.62 -29.98
CA PRO A 53 28.78 -9.73 -29.58
C PRO A 53 27.74 -10.47 -28.74
N ALA A 54 27.33 -9.88 -27.62
CA ALA A 54 26.27 -10.42 -26.78
C ALA A 54 24.94 -10.50 -27.55
N GLN A 55 24.13 -11.53 -27.27
CA GLN A 55 22.81 -11.66 -27.89
C GLN A 55 21.93 -10.46 -27.54
N THR A 56 21.51 -9.70 -28.56
CA THR A 56 20.68 -8.52 -28.38
C THR A 56 19.21 -8.94 -28.24
N THR A 57 18.62 -8.65 -27.09
CA THR A 57 17.16 -8.71 -26.90
C THR A 57 16.56 -7.33 -27.18
N SER A 58 15.45 -7.27 -27.92
CA SER A 58 14.71 -6.03 -28.12
C SER A 58 14.41 -5.35 -26.78
N LYS A 59 14.56 -4.02 -26.75
CA LYS A 59 14.12 -3.23 -25.59
C LYS A 59 12.61 -3.39 -25.45
N ALA A 60 12.14 -3.45 -24.21
CA ALA A 60 10.72 -3.41 -23.94
C ALA A 60 10.10 -2.14 -24.56
N ASP A 61 8.94 -2.31 -25.18
CA ASP A 61 8.18 -1.22 -25.80
C ASP A 61 7.85 -0.11 -24.79
N ILE A 62 7.86 1.16 -25.20
CA ILE A 62 7.66 2.33 -24.32
C ILE A 62 6.26 2.29 -23.66
N HIS A 63 5.30 1.62 -24.32
CA HIS A 63 3.93 1.45 -23.86
C HIS A 63 3.66 0.05 -23.25
N GLN A 64 4.52 -0.42 -22.34
CA GLN A 64 4.27 -1.68 -21.65
C GLN A 64 2.89 -1.68 -20.99
N LYS A 65 2.12 -2.74 -21.20
CA LYS A 65 0.84 -2.94 -20.52
C LYS A 65 1.11 -2.97 -19.01
N LYS A 66 0.42 -2.15 -18.24
CA LYS A 66 0.53 -2.09 -16.78
C LYS A 66 -0.86 -2.14 -16.13
N VAL A 67 -0.92 -2.75 -14.96
CA VAL A 67 -2.08 -2.76 -14.06
C VAL A 67 -1.66 -2.23 -12.71
N MET A 68 -2.57 -1.57 -12.01
CA MET A 68 -2.33 -1.08 -10.66
C MET A 68 -2.90 -2.08 -9.67
N LEU A 69 -2.06 -2.58 -8.78
CA LEU A 69 -2.46 -3.40 -7.65
C LEU A 69 -2.59 -2.52 -6.42
N SER A 70 -3.78 -2.48 -5.82
CA SER A 70 -3.95 -2.03 -4.44
C SER A 70 -4.01 -3.26 -3.55
N VAL A 71 -3.22 -3.29 -2.49
CA VAL A 71 -3.18 -4.43 -1.56
C VAL A 71 -3.15 -3.94 -0.12
N TRP A 72 -3.92 -4.60 0.73
CA TRP A 72 -4.00 -4.34 2.16
C TRP A 72 -3.72 -5.62 2.95
N TRP A 73 -2.89 -5.51 3.97
CA TRP A 73 -2.43 -6.66 4.74
C TRP A 73 -2.20 -6.29 6.21
N ASP A 74 -2.12 -7.34 7.02
CA ASP A 74 -1.77 -7.28 8.44
C ASP A 74 -0.65 -8.27 8.75
N TRP A 75 -0.32 -8.43 10.04
CA TRP A 75 0.70 -9.37 10.50
C TRP A 75 0.38 -10.85 10.22
N LYS A 76 -0.88 -11.20 9.88
CA LYS A 76 -1.30 -12.56 9.51
C LYS A 76 -1.29 -12.78 8.00
N GLY A 77 -1.24 -11.73 7.19
CA GLY A 77 -1.15 -11.81 5.73
C GLY A 77 -2.11 -10.86 5.02
N VAL A 78 -2.34 -11.12 3.72
CA VAL A 78 -3.18 -10.27 2.87
C VAL A 78 -4.65 -10.37 3.28
N VAL A 79 -5.28 -9.21 3.51
CA VAL A 79 -6.69 -9.11 3.87
C VAL A 79 -7.54 -8.87 2.62
N TYR A 80 -7.18 -7.88 1.81
CA TYR A 80 -7.88 -7.54 0.59
C TYR A 80 -6.88 -7.05 -0.47
N PHE A 81 -7.19 -7.29 -1.73
CA PHE A 81 -6.45 -6.71 -2.84
C PHE A 81 -7.38 -6.49 -4.02
N GLU A 82 -7.04 -5.53 -4.86
CA GLU A 82 -7.79 -5.21 -6.07
C GLU A 82 -6.83 -4.84 -7.19
N LEU A 83 -7.04 -5.46 -8.36
CA LEU A 83 -6.36 -5.07 -9.58
C LEU A 83 -7.25 -4.10 -10.33
N LEU A 84 -6.81 -2.85 -10.48
CA LEU A 84 -7.57 -1.88 -11.23
C LEU A 84 -7.50 -2.19 -12.73
N PRO A 85 -8.62 -1.99 -13.45
CA PRO A 85 -8.66 -2.00 -14.90
C PRO A 85 -7.59 -1.10 -15.53
N ARG A 86 -7.23 -1.45 -16.77
CA ARG A 86 -6.23 -0.70 -17.53
C ARG A 86 -6.68 0.76 -17.68
N ASN A 87 -5.73 1.68 -17.48
CA ASN A 87 -5.92 3.13 -17.56
C ASN A 87 -6.82 3.75 -16.46
N GLN A 88 -7.22 2.99 -15.44
CA GLN A 88 -7.86 3.57 -14.27
C GLN A 88 -6.81 4.04 -13.27
N THR A 89 -6.95 5.27 -12.81
CA THR A 89 -6.13 5.87 -11.75
C THR A 89 -6.93 5.87 -10.46
N ILE A 90 -6.26 5.68 -9.33
CA ILE A 90 -6.90 5.81 -8.01
C ILE A 90 -7.13 7.29 -7.74
N ASN A 91 -8.40 7.68 -7.77
CA ASN A 91 -8.88 8.93 -7.21
C ASN A 91 -9.51 8.67 -5.83
N SER A 92 -9.96 9.73 -5.16
CA SER A 92 -10.56 9.61 -3.83
C SER A 92 -11.82 8.73 -3.80
N ASP A 93 -12.63 8.74 -4.85
CA ASP A 93 -13.89 7.97 -4.89
C ASP A 93 -13.62 6.47 -5.02
N VAL A 94 -12.72 6.10 -5.94
CA VAL A 94 -12.25 4.71 -6.10
C VAL A 94 -11.62 4.23 -4.79
N TYR A 95 -10.79 5.06 -4.16
CA TYR A 95 -10.18 4.71 -2.89
C TYR A 95 -11.22 4.50 -1.78
N CYS A 96 -12.21 5.38 -1.66
CA CYS A 96 -13.30 5.22 -0.69
C CYS A 96 -14.08 3.91 -0.90
N GLN A 97 -14.35 3.53 -2.15
CA GLN A 97 -15.00 2.26 -2.47
C GLN A 97 -14.13 1.05 -2.10
N GLN A 98 -12.82 1.15 -2.31
CA GLN A 98 -11.87 0.13 -1.88
C GLN A 98 -11.85 -0.02 -0.34
N LEU A 99 -11.94 1.08 0.41
CA LEU A 99 -12.02 1.05 1.87
C LEU A 99 -13.32 0.36 2.36
N ASP A 100 -14.45 0.56 1.68
CA ASP A 100 -15.70 -0.14 2.00
C ASP A 100 -15.57 -1.66 1.79
N LYS A 101 -14.96 -2.09 0.67
CA LYS A 101 -14.68 -3.50 0.39
C LYS A 101 -13.66 -4.09 1.37
N LEU A 102 -12.62 -3.33 1.71
CA LEU A 102 -11.65 -3.70 2.74
C LEU A 102 -12.33 -3.90 4.09
N ASN A 103 -13.25 -3.01 4.50
CA ASN A 103 -13.98 -3.16 5.75
C ASN A 103 -14.81 -4.45 5.78
N ALA A 104 -15.46 -4.81 4.66
CA ALA A 104 -16.15 -6.10 4.55
C ALA A 104 -15.17 -7.27 4.70
N ALA A 105 -14.02 -7.22 4.03
CA ALA A 105 -12.99 -8.26 4.14
C ALA A 105 -12.38 -8.36 5.55
N ILE A 106 -12.23 -7.24 6.27
CA ILE A 106 -11.77 -7.23 7.67
C ILE A 106 -12.81 -7.91 8.56
N LYS A 107 -14.10 -7.59 8.39
CA LYS A 107 -15.19 -8.22 9.17
C LYS A 107 -15.20 -9.74 8.99
N GLU A 108 -14.95 -10.22 7.78
CA GLU A 108 -14.92 -11.65 7.47
C GLU A 108 -13.63 -12.32 7.97
N LYS A 109 -12.46 -11.76 7.63
CA LYS A 109 -11.16 -12.42 7.83
C LYS A 109 -10.50 -12.10 9.16
N ARG A 110 -10.89 -11.02 9.83
CA ARG A 110 -10.30 -10.47 11.07
C ARG A 110 -11.39 -9.95 12.05
N PRO A 111 -12.38 -10.78 12.42
CA PRO A 111 -13.49 -10.34 13.29
C PRO A 111 -13.02 -9.81 14.65
N GLU A 112 -11.84 -10.21 15.14
CA GLU A 112 -11.25 -9.71 16.38
C GLU A 112 -10.91 -8.22 16.34
N LEU A 113 -10.61 -7.66 15.16
CA LEU A 113 -10.29 -6.23 15.01
C LEU A 113 -11.56 -5.39 15.14
N ILE A 114 -12.68 -5.87 14.58
CA ILE A 114 -13.97 -5.18 14.62
C ILE A 114 -14.59 -5.25 16.01
N ASN A 115 -14.57 -6.43 16.65
CA ASN A 115 -15.37 -6.67 17.84
C ASN A 115 -14.68 -6.29 19.16
N ARG A 116 -13.34 -6.18 19.18
CA ARG A 116 -12.60 -6.10 20.46
C ARG A 116 -11.45 -5.10 20.48
N LYS A 117 -10.73 -4.94 19.36
CA LYS A 117 -9.41 -4.28 19.37
C LYS A 117 -9.37 -2.93 18.68
N GLY A 118 -10.30 -2.67 17.76
CA GLY A 118 -10.23 -1.54 16.85
C GLY A 118 -9.22 -1.77 15.72
N VAL A 119 -9.43 -1.09 14.59
CA VAL A 119 -8.51 -1.07 13.46
C VAL A 119 -7.61 0.16 13.56
N ILE A 120 -6.30 -0.06 13.49
CA ILE A 120 -5.33 1.01 13.30
C ILE A 120 -4.90 0.95 11.84
N PHE A 121 -5.22 1.98 11.08
CA PHE A 121 -4.97 2.04 9.65
C PHE A 121 -3.71 2.85 9.36
N HIS A 122 -2.81 2.29 8.57
CA HIS A 122 -1.60 2.98 8.09
C HIS A 122 -1.61 3.07 6.56
N GLN A 123 -1.37 4.27 6.05
CA GLN A 123 -1.30 4.58 4.62
C GLN A 123 -0.26 5.68 4.40
N ASP A 124 0.22 5.80 3.17
CA ASP A 124 1.09 6.91 2.78
C ASP A 124 0.30 8.24 2.62
N ASN A 125 1.02 9.32 2.29
CA ASN A 125 0.44 10.65 2.13
C ASN A 125 0.02 10.98 0.69
N ALA A 126 -0.30 9.98 -0.14
CA ALA A 126 -0.77 10.24 -1.50
C ALA A 126 -2.00 11.16 -1.52
N ARG A 127 -2.18 11.92 -2.61
CA ARG A 127 -3.27 12.91 -2.73
C ARG A 127 -4.67 12.31 -2.52
N PRO A 128 -5.02 11.12 -3.05
CA PRO A 128 -6.31 10.49 -2.77
C PRO A 128 -6.50 10.17 -1.28
N HIS A 129 -5.42 9.79 -0.59
CA HIS A 129 -5.43 9.34 0.80
C HIS A 129 -5.65 10.50 1.79
N THR A 130 -5.17 11.68 1.44
CA THR A 130 -5.27 12.91 2.26
C THR A 130 -6.52 13.76 1.96
N SER A 131 -7.29 13.38 0.93
CA SER A 131 -8.51 14.08 0.53
C SER A 131 -9.56 14.12 1.65
N LEU A 132 -10.43 15.14 1.63
CA LEU A 132 -11.50 15.29 2.62
C LEU A 132 -12.44 14.08 2.64
N MET A 133 -12.79 13.56 1.46
CA MET A 133 -13.65 12.39 1.29
C MET A 133 -13.06 11.16 1.98
N THR A 134 -11.77 10.87 1.75
CA THR A 134 -11.09 9.73 2.38
C THR A 134 -11.02 9.88 3.89
N ARG A 135 -10.69 11.07 4.39
CA ARG A 135 -10.65 11.33 5.85
C ARG A 135 -12.02 11.15 6.50
N GLN A 136 -13.09 11.62 5.85
CA GLN A 136 -14.46 11.41 6.31
C GLN A 136 -14.82 9.93 6.30
N LYS A 137 -14.47 9.19 5.24
CA LYS A 137 -14.71 7.75 5.13
C LYS A 137 -14.00 6.98 6.24
N LEU A 138 -12.72 7.26 6.52
CA LEU A 138 -11.97 6.62 7.61
C LEU A 138 -12.62 6.90 8.98
N GLY A 139 -13.11 8.13 9.19
CA GLY A 139 -13.88 8.49 10.38
C GLY A 139 -15.21 7.71 10.50
N GLN A 140 -15.96 7.56 9.40
CA GLN A 140 -17.20 6.78 9.38
C GLN A 140 -16.97 5.29 9.66
N LEU A 141 -15.84 4.76 9.23
CA LEU A 141 -15.43 3.38 9.51
C LEU A 141 -14.95 3.19 10.97
N GLY A 142 -14.72 4.28 11.71
CA GLY A 142 -14.22 4.25 13.08
C GLY A 142 -12.77 3.78 13.18
N TRP A 143 -11.98 3.98 12.12
CA TRP A 143 -10.59 3.54 12.08
C TRP A 143 -9.67 4.62 12.61
N GLU A 144 -8.72 4.23 13.45
CA GLU A 144 -7.68 5.12 13.90
C GLU A 144 -6.59 5.21 12.83
N VAL A 145 -6.25 6.42 12.36
CA VAL A 145 -5.23 6.60 11.31
C VAL A 145 -3.88 6.87 11.95
N LEU A 146 -2.90 6.00 11.67
CA LEU A 146 -1.53 6.14 12.15
C LEU A 146 -0.85 7.31 11.44
N MET A 147 -0.14 8.15 12.20
CA MET A 147 0.63 9.26 11.63
C MET A 147 1.76 8.73 10.74
N HIS A 148 1.78 9.19 9.48
CA HIS A 148 2.83 8.91 8.51
C HIS A 148 3.51 10.21 8.08
N PRO A 149 4.79 10.45 8.43
CA PRO A 149 5.53 11.64 8.01
C PRO A 149 6.02 11.53 6.55
N PRO A 150 6.16 12.64 5.80
CA PRO A 150 6.80 12.66 4.48
C PRO A 150 8.30 12.35 4.51
#